data_AF-A0A957I014-F1
#
_entry.id   AF-A0A957I014-F1
#
_cell.length_a   1.000
_cell.length_b   1.000
_cell.length_c   1.000
_cell.angle_alpha   90.00
_cell.angle_beta   90.00
_cell.angle_gamma   90.00
#
_symmetry.space_group_name_H-M   'P 1'
#
loop_
_entity.id
_entity.type
_entity.pdbx_description
1 polymer ?
#
loop_
_entity_poly.entity_id
_entity_poly.type
_entity_poly.pdbx_seq_one_letter_code
_entity_poly.pdbx_strand_id
1 'polypeptide(L)'
;MSQQIGLKEAERNVFKLATFQDGWWDILFGGELILLSFYALLRQQLGPVGNLLLFFAVLGVLITAVYLTKRFIVTPRLGWVKLGPNRNVRIGRITGTALLVATLIFFVLIVTNTISEPGWAGAPDWIRAYDVDIIFTLIIIAFFHLLAYLYHVPRLNLYGWLMGLGNLGSTILEHETGSLFHWPMLLAGSIVLLTGAALFMCFLRDYPIPTEER
;
A
#
# COMPACT_ATOMS: atom_id res chain seq x y z
N MET A 1 -11.50 -38.26 -5.95
CA MET A 1 -10.29 -38.11 -5.12
C MET A 1 -10.41 -36.80 -4.36
N SER A 2 -10.90 -36.81 -3.11
CA SER A 2 -10.86 -35.60 -2.28
C SER A 2 -9.43 -35.43 -1.78
N GLN A 3 -8.71 -34.45 -2.31
CA GLN A 3 -7.48 -34.02 -1.67
C GLN A 3 -7.88 -33.49 -0.29
N GLN A 4 -7.48 -34.20 0.77
CA GLN A 4 -7.60 -33.68 2.13
C GLN A 4 -6.68 -32.47 2.25
N ILE A 5 -7.25 -31.28 2.02
CA ILE A 5 -6.57 -30.03 2.31
C ILE A 5 -6.27 -30.03 3.81
N GLY A 6 -4.99 -29.95 4.17
CA GLY A 6 -4.60 -29.88 5.57
C GLY A 6 -5.19 -28.63 6.23
N LEU A 7 -5.65 -28.73 7.48
CA LEU A 7 -6.30 -27.65 8.23
C LEU A 7 -5.56 -26.30 8.12
N LYS A 8 -4.23 -26.33 8.22
CA LYS A 8 -3.35 -25.15 8.11
C LYS A 8 -3.42 -24.47 6.74
N GLU A 9 -3.59 -25.25 5.67
CA GLU A 9 -3.69 -24.72 4.31
C GLU A 9 -5.08 -24.12 4.06
N ALA A 10 -6.14 -24.75 4.57
CA ALA A 10 -7.49 -24.20 4.55
C ALA A 10 -7.56 -22.85 5.30
N GLU A 11 -7.03 -22.77 6.52
CA GLU A 11 -6.97 -21.51 7.28
C GLU A 11 -6.17 -20.42 6.55
N ARG A 12 -5.04 -20.78 5.93
CA ARG A 12 -4.23 -19.85 5.14
C ARG A 12 -5.00 -19.31 3.94
N ASN A 13 -5.73 -20.17 3.23
CA ASN A 13 -6.53 -19.77 2.08
C ASN A 13 -7.69 -18.86 2.49
N VAL A 14 -8.38 -19.17 3.60
CA VAL A 14 -9.43 -18.29 4.15
C VAL A 14 -8.85 -16.95 4.57
N PHE A 15 -7.68 -16.93 5.22
CA PHE A 15 -7.02 -15.67 5.59
C PHE A 15 -6.66 -14.83 4.35
N LYS A 16 -6.09 -15.45 3.31
CA LYS A 16 -5.79 -14.77 2.04
C LYS A 16 -7.06 -14.22 1.38
N LEU A 17 -8.12 -15.02 1.38
CA LEU A 17 -9.41 -14.65 0.80
C LEU A 17 -10.00 -13.43 1.53
N ALA A 18 -10.12 -13.51 2.86
CA ALA A 18 -10.73 -12.48 3.70
C ALA A 18 -9.89 -11.20 3.82
N THR A 19 -8.56 -11.31 3.63
CA THR A 19 -7.65 -10.18 3.81
C THR A 19 -7.23 -9.55 2.50
N PHE A 20 -6.94 -10.33 1.46
CA PHE A 20 -6.32 -9.80 0.24
C PHE A 20 -7.16 -10.03 -1.02
N GLN A 21 -8.06 -11.01 -1.08
CA GLN A 21 -8.79 -11.25 -2.34
C GLN A 21 -10.08 -10.43 -2.47
N ASP A 22 -10.48 -9.69 -1.43
CA ASP A 22 -11.64 -8.80 -1.48
C ASP A 22 -11.36 -7.45 -2.16
N GLY A 23 -10.12 -7.19 -2.59
CA GLY A 23 -9.73 -6.01 -3.37
C GLY A 23 -9.65 -4.69 -2.58
N TRP A 24 -10.12 -4.65 -1.34
CA TRP A 24 -10.24 -3.40 -0.57
C TRP A 24 -8.92 -2.81 -0.13
N TRP A 25 -7.91 -3.64 0.15
CA TRP A 25 -6.57 -3.14 0.44
C TRP A 25 -5.93 -2.51 -0.79
N ASP A 26 -6.16 -3.08 -1.96
CA ASP A 26 -5.65 -2.56 -3.22
C ASP A 26 -6.37 -1.23 -3.55
N ILE A 27 -7.68 -1.12 -3.29
CA ILE A 27 -8.43 0.14 -3.45
C ILE A 27 -7.90 1.22 -2.50
N LEU A 28 -7.72 0.90 -1.22
CA LEU A 28 -7.20 1.83 -0.22
C LEU A 28 -5.81 2.34 -0.62
N PHE A 29 -4.92 1.43 -0.98
CA PHE A 29 -3.54 1.75 -1.34
C PHE A 29 -3.47 2.54 -2.65
N GLY A 30 -4.24 2.15 -3.68
CA GLY A 30 -4.34 2.93 -4.92
C GLY A 30 -4.87 4.34 -4.69
N GLY A 31 -5.87 4.49 -3.82
CA GLY A 31 -6.41 5.79 -3.42
C GLY A 31 -5.38 6.67 -2.69
N GLU A 32 -4.56 6.08 -1.82
CA GLU A 32 -3.47 6.79 -1.14
C GLU A 32 -2.41 7.29 -2.12
N LEU A 33 -1.99 6.46 -3.09
CA LEU A 33 -1.03 6.87 -4.13
C LEU A 33 -1.60 8.00 -5.00
N ILE A 34 -2.88 7.92 -5.38
CA ILE A 34 -3.55 9.01 -6.10
C ILE A 34 -3.55 10.27 -5.24
N LEU A 35 -3.88 10.19 -3.94
CA LEU A 35 -3.88 11.34 -3.05
C LEU A 35 -2.47 11.98 -2.93
N LEU A 36 -1.42 11.15 -2.84
CA LEU A 36 -0.04 11.61 -2.86
C LEU A 36 0.31 12.34 -4.17
N SER A 37 -0.29 11.96 -5.30
CA SER A 37 -0.01 12.62 -6.58
C SER A 37 -0.42 14.09 -6.65
N PHE A 38 -1.42 14.49 -5.86
CA PHE A 38 -1.89 15.86 -5.72
C PHE A 38 -1.25 16.62 -4.54
N TYR A 39 -0.41 15.96 -3.73
CA TYR A 39 -0.01 16.48 -2.43
C TYR A 39 0.73 17.82 -2.52
N ALA A 40 1.73 17.94 -3.39
CA ALA A 40 2.51 19.18 -3.54
C ALA A 40 1.63 20.34 -4.07
N LEU A 41 0.77 20.06 -5.05
CA LEU A 41 -0.19 21.02 -5.59
C LEU A 41 -1.17 21.52 -4.52
N LEU A 42 -1.77 20.62 -3.75
CA LEU A 42 -2.72 20.97 -2.68
C LEU A 42 -2.02 21.69 -1.52
N ARG A 43 -0.76 21.34 -1.22
CA ARG A 43 0.08 22.05 -0.25
C ARG A 43 0.32 23.50 -0.63
N GLN A 44 0.53 23.79 -1.91
CA GLN A 44 0.72 25.16 -2.39
C GLN A 44 -0.57 26.00 -2.21
N GLN A 45 -1.74 25.40 -2.44
CA GLN A 45 -3.02 26.11 -2.38
C GLN A 45 -3.58 26.27 -0.96
N LEU A 46 -3.49 25.21 -0.14
CA LEU A 46 -4.10 25.14 1.20
C LEU A 46 -3.10 25.43 2.34
N GLY A 47 -1.82 25.58 2.00
CA GLY A 47 -0.73 25.60 2.97
C GLY A 47 -0.47 24.25 3.63
N PRO A 48 0.59 24.13 4.46
CA PRO A 48 0.98 22.85 5.07
C PRO A 48 -0.10 22.23 5.96
N VAL A 49 -0.74 23.04 6.81
CA VAL A 49 -1.75 22.56 7.76
C VAL A 49 -3.05 22.17 7.05
N GLY A 50 -3.53 23.02 6.13
CA GLY A 50 -4.76 22.73 5.38
C GLY A 50 -4.65 21.49 4.51
N ASN A 51 -3.49 21.29 3.87
CA ASN A 51 -3.22 20.09 3.07
C ASN A 51 -3.16 18.82 3.93
N LEU A 52 -2.52 18.87 5.10
CA LEU A 52 -2.51 17.73 6.03
C LEU A 52 -3.92 17.39 6.53
N LEU A 53 -4.73 18.39 6.89
CA LEU A 53 -6.11 18.16 7.31
C LEU A 53 -6.94 17.52 6.19
N LEU A 54 -6.80 18.01 4.95
CA LEU A 54 -7.48 17.41 3.79
C LEU A 54 -7.01 15.96 3.56
N PHE A 55 -5.70 15.73 3.61
CA PHE A 55 -5.11 14.40 3.43
C PHE A 55 -5.67 13.40 4.44
N PHE A 56 -5.66 13.75 5.73
CA PHE A 56 -6.21 12.89 6.79
C PHE A 56 -7.72 12.75 6.71
N ALA A 57 -8.46 13.78 6.28
CA ALA A 57 -9.89 13.69 6.07
C ALA A 57 -10.23 12.69 4.95
N VAL A 58 -9.58 12.78 3.80
CA VAL A 58 -9.77 11.84 2.67
C VAL A 58 -9.38 10.43 3.08
N LEU A 59 -8.24 10.26 3.74
CA LEU A 59 -7.79 8.95 4.24
C LEU A 59 -8.79 8.37 5.27
N GLY A 60 -9.32 9.20 6.16
CA GLY A 60 -10.35 8.80 7.11
C GLY A 60 -11.63 8.31 6.43
N VAL A 61 -12.05 8.98 5.35
CA VAL A 61 -13.20 8.55 4.53
C VAL A 61 -12.91 7.20 3.87
N LEU A 62 -11.74 7.01 3.26
CA LEU A 62 -11.36 5.74 2.63
C LEU A 62 -11.33 4.58 3.63
N ILE A 63 -10.70 4.78 4.80
CA ILE A 63 -10.64 3.77 5.87
C ILE A 63 -12.06 3.44 6.37
N THR A 64 -12.91 4.46 6.53
CA THR A 64 -14.30 4.25 6.95
C THR A 64 -15.08 3.47 5.90
N ALA A 65 -14.91 3.78 4.61
CA ALA A 65 -15.54 3.05 3.51
C ALA A 65 -15.09 1.57 3.48
N VAL A 66 -13.80 1.29 3.68
CA VAL A 66 -13.26 -0.06 3.81
C VAL A 66 -13.90 -0.79 5.00
N TYR A 67 -13.96 -0.14 6.17
CA TYR A 67 -14.52 -0.73 7.39
C TYR A 67 -16.01 -1.08 7.19
N LEU A 68 -16.81 -0.13 6.70
CA LEU A 68 -18.24 -0.34 6.45
C LEU A 68 -18.44 -1.44 5.41
N THR A 69 -17.67 -1.45 4.33
CA THR A 69 -17.80 -2.48 3.31
C THR A 69 -17.42 -3.86 3.84
N LYS A 70 -16.33 -3.96 4.61
CA LYS A 70 -15.99 -5.25 5.23
C LYS A 70 -17.10 -5.72 6.17
N ARG A 71 -17.66 -4.82 6.98
CA ARG A 71 -18.72 -5.15 7.94
C ARG A 71 -20.02 -5.58 7.28
N PHE A 72 -20.48 -4.86 6.25
CA PHE A 72 -21.82 -5.03 5.68
C PHE A 72 -21.86 -5.85 4.40
N ILE A 73 -20.74 -5.99 3.68
CA ILE A 73 -20.69 -6.67 2.38
C ILE A 73 -19.81 -7.92 2.47
N VAL A 74 -18.58 -7.81 2.93
CA VAL A 74 -17.61 -8.93 2.91
C VAL A 74 -17.94 -9.98 3.98
N THR A 75 -18.12 -9.56 5.23
CA THR A 75 -18.36 -10.49 6.35
C THR A 75 -19.63 -11.36 6.16
N PRO A 76 -20.78 -10.82 5.72
CA PRO A 76 -21.96 -11.66 5.47
C PRO A 76 -21.78 -12.71 4.37
N ARG A 77 -20.89 -12.46 3.39
CA ARG A 77 -20.64 -13.39 2.27
C ARG A 77 -19.68 -14.51 2.63
N LEU A 78 -18.67 -14.21 3.45
CA LEU A 78 -17.65 -15.20 3.86
C LEU A 78 -18.06 -16.02 5.08
N GLY A 79 -19.04 -15.54 5.86
CA GLY A 79 -19.42 -16.13 7.13
C GLY A 79 -18.39 -15.88 8.24
N TRP A 80 -18.65 -16.44 9.42
CA TRP A 80 -17.79 -16.27 10.60
C TRP A 80 -16.73 -17.37 10.66
N VAL A 81 -15.48 -17.03 10.37
CA VAL A 81 -14.34 -17.93 10.56
C VAL A 81 -13.46 -17.41 11.70
N LYS A 82 -13.38 -18.17 12.80
CA LYS A 82 -12.37 -17.94 13.84
C LYS A 82 -11.02 -18.45 13.35
N LEU A 83 -10.21 -17.55 12.83
CA LEU A 83 -8.81 -17.84 12.51
C LEU A 83 -8.01 -18.00 13.81
N GLY A 84 -7.26 -19.09 13.95
CA GLY A 84 -6.31 -19.25 15.04
C GLY A 84 -5.20 -18.18 15.00
N PRO A 85 -4.37 -18.05 16.07
CA PRO A 85 -3.25 -17.12 16.08
C PRO A 85 -2.21 -17.50 15.02
N ASN A 86 -2.38 -16.97 13.81
CA ASN A 86 -1.53 -17.30 12.68
C ASN A 86 -0.18 -16.59 12.84
N ARG A 87 0.89 -17.38 13.03
CA ARG A 87 2.26 -16.90 13.25
C ARG A 87 2.73 -15.93 12.15
N ASN A 88 2.28 -16.11 10.91
CA ASN A 88 2.65 -15.24 9.79
C ASN A 88 2.00 -13.86 9.87
N VAL A 89 0.79 -13.76 10.44
CA VAL A 89 0.12 -12.46 10.67
C VAL A 89 0.83 -11.70 11.79
N ARG A 90 1.31 -12.41 12.81
CA ARG A 90 2.12 -11.83 13.88
C ARG A 90 3.46 -11.32 13.34
N ILE A 91 4.15 -12.10 12.50
CA ILE A 91 5.41 -11.69 11.89
C ILE A 91 5.19 -10.47 10.98
N GLY A 92 4.22 -10.50 10.07
CA GLY A 92 3.98 -9.37 9.18
C GLY A 92 3.51 -8.10 9.90
N ARG A 93 2.75 -8.23 11.00
CA ARG A 93 2.47 -7.08 11.90
C ARG A 93 3.76 -6.55 12.52
N ILE A 94 4.60 -7.41 13.10
CA ILE A 94 5.87 -6.99 13.70
C ILE A 94 6.77 -6.32 12.66
N THR A 95 6.92 -6.92 11.47
CA THR A 95 7.72 -6.37 10.38
C THR A 95 7.15 -5.04 9.88
N GLY A 96 5.83 -4.94 9.69
CA GLY A 96 5.17 -3.70 9.30
C GLY A 96 5.32 -2.59 10.34
N THR A 97 5.13 -2.90 11.63
CA THR A 97 5.31 -1.93 12.71
C THR A 97 6.78 -1.52 12.84
N ALA A 98 7.72 -2.46 12.70
CA ALA A 98 9.15 -2.16 12.74
C ALA A 98 9.57 -1.25 11.58
N LEU A 99 9.05 -1.48 10.38
CA LEU A 99 9.34 -0.63 9.22
C LEU A 99 8.69 0.75 9.34
N LEU A 100 7.45 0.84 9.84
CA LEU A 100 6.79 2.10 10.13
C LEU A 100 7.62 2.92 11.13
N VAL A 101 8.05 2.29 12.22
CA VAL A 101 8.90 2.93 13.24
C VAL A 101 10.23 3.35 12.63
N ALA A 102 10.88 2.51 11.83
CA ALA A 102 12.13 2.86 11.15
C ALA A 102 11.94 4.05 10.19
N THR A 103 10.84 4.09 9.45
CA THR A 103 10.51 5.20 8.53
C THR A 103 10.23 6.49 9.29
N LEU A 104 9.48 6.43 10.39
CA LEU A 104 9.21 7.59 11.26
C LEU A 104 10.50 8.12 11.90
N ILE A 105 11.38 7.23 12.36
CA ILE A 105 12.69 7.60 12.89
C ILE A 105 13.51 8.28 11.80
N PHE A 106 13.58 7.70 10.60
CA PHE A 106 14.32 8.27 9.48
C PHE A 106 13.78 9.65 9.08
N PHE A 107 12.45 9.80 9.03
CA PHE A 107 11.78 11.07 8.78
C PHE A 107 12.15 12.12 9.83
N VAL A 108 12.08 11.78 11.12
CA VAL A 108 12.48 12.68 12.21
C VAL A 108 13.95 13.09 12.06
N LEU A 109 14.85 12.14 11.79
CA LEU A 109 16.28 12.39 11.67
C LEU A 109 16.64 13.30 10.49
N ILE A 110 15.90 13.19 9.37
CA ILE A 110 16.01 14.10 8.22
C ILE A 110 15.49 15.49 8.59
N VAL A 111 14.29 15.59 9.16
CA VAL A 111 13.68 16.89 9.54
C VAL A 111 14.52 17.63 10.57
N THR A 112 15.20 16.92 11.47
CA THR A 112 16.09 17.52 12.47
C THR A 112 17.52 17.75 11.96
N ASN A 113 17.79 17.54 10.66
CA ASN A 113 19.13 17.62 10.04
C ASN A 113 20.21 16.84 10.82
N THR A 114 19.82 15.78 11.51
CA THR A 114 20.72 15.01 12.39
C THR A 114 21.55 14.00 11.61
N ILE A 115 21.07 13.61 10.43
CA ILE A 115 21.81 12.82 9.44
C ILE A 115 22.02 13.72 8.23
N SER A 116 23.29 13.92 7.85
CA SER A 116 23.63 14.56 6.58
C SER A 116 23.35 13.60 5.44
N GLU A 117 22.91 14.13 4.29
CA GLU A 117 22.72 13.35 3.06
C GLU A 117 23.97 12.49 2.80
N PRO A 118 23.81 11.20 2.45
CA PRO A 118 24.93 10.31 2.23
C PRO A 118 25.80 10.86 1.08
N GLY A 119 26.94 11.47 1.43
CA GLY A 119 27.87 11.99 0.42
C GLY A 119 28.55 10.85 -0.34
N TRP A 120 27.99 10.43 -1.48
CA TRP A 120 28.58 9.43 -2.35
C TRP A 120 29.79 10.01 -3.10
N ALA A 121 30.94 10.11 -2.42
CA ALA A 121 32.18 10.59 -3.02
C ALA A 121 32.59 9.69 -4.20
N GLY A 122 32.62 10.26 -5.41
CA GLY A 122 32.99 9.55 -6.65
C GLY A 122 31.83 8.96 -7.44
N ALA A 123 30.58 9.07 -6.98
CA ALA A 123 29.42 8.70 -7.78
C ALA A 123 29.16 9.74 -8.88
N PRO A 124 28.62 9.32 -10.05
CA PRO A 124 28.13 10.24 -11.07
C PRO A 124 27.12 11.26 -10.52
N ASP A 125 27.10 12.47 -11.10
CA ASP A 125 26.23 13.58 -10.66
C ASP A 125 24.75 13.18 -10.56
N TRP A 126 24.27 12.39 -11.52
CA TRP A 126 22.88 11.92 -11.53
C TRP A 126 22.55 10.97 -10.36
N ILE A 127 23.51 10.22 -9.82
CA ILE A 127 23.28 9.40 -8.62
C ILE A 127 23.21 10.29 -7.39
N ARG A 128 24.10 11.29 -7.32
CA ARG A 128 24.17 12.22 -6.19
C ARG A 128 22.92 13.12 -6.11
N ALA A 129 22.30 13.44 -7.25
CA ALA A 129 21.10 14.24 -7.30
C ALA A 129 19.84 13.54 -6.75
N TYR A 130 19.82 12.21 -6.71
CA TYR A 130 18.64 11.41 -6.34
C TYR A 130 18.97 10.27 -5.36
N ASP A 131 20.05 10.39 -4.62
CA ASP A 131 20.58 9.30 -3.79
C ASP A 131 19.57 8.84 -2.72
N VAL A 132 18.93 9.78 -2.03
CA VAL A 132 17.87 9.51 -1.05
C VAL A 132 16.68 8.82 -1.71
N ASP A 133 16.19 9.32 -2.85
CA ASP A 133 15.05 8.74 -3.57
C ASP A 133 15.33 7.33 -4.09
N ILE A 134 16.55 7.07 -4.57
CA ILE A 134 16.98 5.74 -5.01
C ILE A 134 16.99 4.78 -3.83
N ILE A 135 17.57 5.19 -2.69
CA ILE A 135 17.59 4.36 -1.47
C ILE A 135 16.16 4.06 -1.01
N PHE A 136 15.29 5.08 -0.92
CA PHE A 136 13.89 4.90 -0.56
C PHE A 136 13.15 3.97 -1.51
N THR A 137 13.39 4.10 -2.81
CA THR A 137 12.82 3.23 -3.85
C THR A 137 13.21 1.77 -3.62
N LEU A 138 14.49 1.50 -3.37
CA LEU A 138 14.97 0.15 -3.09
C LEU A 138 14.38 -0.41 -1.80
N ILE A 139 14.26 0.41 -0.75
CA ILE A 139 13.62 0.00 0.52
C ILE A 139 12.16 -0.36 0.30
N ILE A 140 11.40 0.47 -0.43
CA ILE A 140 9.99 0.21 -0.75
C ILE A 140 9.87 -1.11 -1.54
N ILE A 141 10.66 -1.29 -2.59
CA ILE A 141 10.64 -2.52 -3.40
C ILE A 141 10.96 -3.75 -2.53
N ALA A 142 12.02 -3.69 -1.71
CA ALA A 142 12.42 -4.77 -0.83
C ALA A 142 11.34 -5.10 0.22
N PHE A 143 10.72 -4.08 0.79
CA PHE A 143 9.63 -4.24 1.75
C PHE A 143 8.43 -4.94 1.13
N PHE A 144 7.97 -4.48 -0.03
CA PHE A 144 6.84 -5.09 -0.71
C PHE A 144 7.15 -6.51 -1.20
N HIS A 145 8.39 -6.81 -1.61
CA HIS A 145 8.82 -8.19 -1.89
C HIS A 145 8.77 -9.07 -0.64
N LEU A 146 9.21 -8.56 0.50
CA LEU A 146 9.12 -9.26 1.77
C LEU A 146 7.66 -9.53 2.15
N LEU A 147 6.76 -8.55 2.00
CA LEU A 147 5.33 -8.74 2.24
C LEU A 147 4.73 -9.77 1.26
N ALA A 148 5.08 -9.69 -0.03
CA ALA A 148 4.65 -10.65 -1.04
C ALA A 148 5.05 -12.07 -0.67
N TYR A 149 6.30 -12.25 -0.21
CA TYR A 149 6.83 -13.52 0.25
C TYR A 149 6.12 -14.02 1.51
N LEU A 150 5.97 -13.18 2.54
CA LEU A 150 5.37 -13.55 3.83
C LEU A 150 3.88 -13.88 3.72
N TYR A 151 3.13 -13.12 2.92
CA TYR A 151 1.69 -13.30 2.73
C TYR A 151 1.34 -14.20 1.54
N HIS A 152 2.33 -14.57 0.71
CA HIS A 152 2.15 -15.32 -0.53
C HIS A 152 1.09 -14.65 -1.44
N VAL A 153 1.24 -13.34 -1.60
CA VAL A 153 0.40 -12.48 -2.46
C VAL A 153 1.32 -11.85 -3.50
N PRO A 154 1.54 -12.49 -4.66
CA PRO A 154 2.59 -12.11 -5.61
C PRO A 154 2.43 -10.71 -6.19
N ARG A 155 1.19 -10.20 -6.28
CA ARG A 155 0.91 -8.85 -6.78
C ARG A 155 1.51 -7.74 -5.90
N LEU A 156 1.82 -8.00 -4.63
CA LEU A 156 2.53 -7.02 -3.80
C LEU A 156 3.92 -6.70 -4.37
N ASN A 157 4.58 -7.63 -5.08
CA ASN A 157 5.83 -7.33 -5.79
C ASN A 157 5.63 -6.22 -6.82
N LEU A 158 4.54 -6.29 -7.60
CA LEU A 158 4.20 -5.26 -8.59
C LEU A 158 3.99 -3.91 -7.90
N TYR A 159 3.32 -3.89 -6.75
CA TYR A 159 3.06 -2.65 -6.02
C TYR A 159 4.34 -2.01 -5.47
N GLY A 160 5.30 -2.82 -5.02
CA GLY A 160 6.62 -2.33 -4.64
C GLY A 160 7.31 -1.59 -5.79
N TRP A 161 7.28 -2.17 -6.99
CA TRP A 161 7.82 -1.53 -8.20
C TRP A 161 7.04 -0.28 -8.59
N LEU A 162 5.71 -0.33 -8.62
CA LEU A 162 4.86 0.81 -8.98
C LEU A 162 5.04 1.98 -8.00
N MET A 163 5.09 1.72 -6.70
CA MET A 163 5.26 2.75 -5.69
C MET A 163 6.70 3.29 -5.68
N GLY A 164 7.70 2.41 -5.70
CA GLY A 164 9.10 2.81 -5.68
C GLY A 164 9.46 3.63 -6.92
N LEU A 165 9.21 3.09 -8.12
CA LEU A 165 9.49 3.80 -9.37
C LEU A 165 8.55 4.98 -9.58
N GLY A 166 7.30 4.89 -9.12
CA GLY A 166 6.37 6.01 -9.13
C GLY A 166 6.89 7.19 -8.31
N ASN A 167 7.47 6.93 -7.13
CA ASN A 167 8.10 7.96 -6.31
C ASN A 167 9.33 8.56 -7.00
N LEU A 168 10.31 7.72 -7.37
CA LEU A 168 11.53 8.18 -8.03
C LEU A 168 11.25 8.95 -9.32
N GLY A 169 10.36 8.43 -10.16
CA GLY A 169 9.96 9.09 -11.40
C GLY A 169 9.28 10.44 -11.15
N SER A 170 8.55 10.57 -10.04
CA SER A 170 7.92 11.83 -9.65
C SER A 170 8.95 12.87 -9.23
N THR A 171 9.97 12.48 -8.45
CA THR A 171 11.08 13.36 -8.07
C THR A 171 11.88 13.81 -9.29
N ILE A 172 12.22 12.89 -10.20
CA ILE A 172 12.92 13.23 -11.44
C ILE A 172 12.09 14.21 -12.27
N LEU A 173 10.79 13.96 -12.42
CA LEU A 173 9.92 14.84 -13.20
C LEU A 173 9.79 16.23 -12.57
N GLU A 174 9.67 16.31 -11.24
CA GLU A 174 9.65 17.58 -10.52
C GLU A 174 10.96 18.36 -10.72
N HIS A 175 12.11 17.68 -10.61
CA HIS A 175 13.43 18.29 -10.84
C HIS A 175 13.58 18.85 -12.26
N GLU A 176 13.18 18.09 -13.29
CA GLU A 176 13.39 18.46 -14.70
C GLU A 176 12.36 19.46 -15.23
N THR A 177 11.10 19.38 -14.76
CA THR A 177 9.99 20.17 -15.32
C THR A 177 9.42 21.20 -14.36
N GLY A 178 9.79 21.16 -13.08
CA GLY A 178 9.17 21.95 -12.02
C GLY A 178 7.70 21.57 -11.76
N SER A 179 7.24 20.43 -12.28
CA SER A 179 5.84 20.02 -12.13
C SER A 179 5.55 19.61 -10.70
N LEU A 180 4.64 20.33 -10.05
CA LEU A 180 4.11 20.00 -8.72
C LEU A 180 3.12 18.82 -8.75
N PHE A 181 2.81 18.29 -9.94
CA PHE A 181 1.89 17.17 -10.09
C PHE A 181 2.67 15.89 -10.39
N HIS A 182 2.53 14.91 -9.51
CA HIS A 182 3.32 13.67 -9.60
C HIS A 182 2.62 12.63 -10.50
N TRP A 183 2.71 12.83 -11.81
CA TRP A 183 2.11 11.95 -12.83
C TRP A 183 2.45 10.47 -12.67
N PRO A 184 3.71 10.07 -12.41
CA PRO A 184 4.04 8.64 -12.23
C PRO A 184 3.32 8.01 -11.04
N MET A 185 3.13 8.77 -9.96
CA MET A 185 2.38 8.31 -8.79
C MET A 185 0.89 8.16 -9.09
N LEU A 186 0.29 9.09 -9.85
CA LEU A 186 -1.10 8.97 -10.30
C LEU A 186 -1.30 7.70 -11.12
N LEU A 187 -0.38 7.42 -12.05
CA LEU A 187 -0.44 6.23 -12.91
C LEU A 187 -0.33 4.95 -12.06
N ALA A 188 0.64 4.89 -11.15
CA ALA A 188 0.79 3.79 -10.21
C ALA A 188 -0.48 3.57 -9.38
N GLY A 189 -1.00 4.62 -8.76
CA GLY A 189 -2.22 4.56 -7.96
C GLY A 189 -3.44 4.12 -8.75
N SER A 190 -3.57 4.59 -9.99
CA SER A 190 -4.67 4.19 -10.89
C SER A 190 -4.62 2.70 -11.23
N ILE A 191 -3.43 2.15 -11.54
CA ILE A 191 -3.27 0.72 -11.82
C ILE A 191 -3.64 -0.13 -10.60
N VAL A 192 -3.18 0.27 -9.41
CA VAL A 192 -3.49 -0.48 -8.17
C VAL A 192 -4.97 -0.38 -7.81
N LEU A 193 -5.58 0.81 -7.94
CA LEU A 193 -7.00 1.04 -7.71
C LEU A 193 -7.86 0.18 -8.64
N LEU A 194 -7.54 0.16 -9.94
CA LEU A 194 -8.25 -0.66 -10.93
C LEU A 194 -8.10 -2.16 -10.65
N THR A 195 -6.91 -2.59 -10.23
CA THR A 195 -6.68 -3.98 -9.81
C THR A 195 -7.56 -4.35 -8.61
N GLY A 196 -7.64 -3.47 -7.61
CA GLY A 196 -8.51 -3.66 -6.45
C GLY A 196 -9.99 -3.70 -6.80
N ALA A 197 -10.44 -2.78 -7.67
CA ALA A 197 -11.82 -2.77 -8.16
C ALA A 197 -12.16 -4.07 -8.91
N ALA A 198 -11.26 -4.55 -9.78
CA ALA A 198 -11.43 -5.81 -10.50
C ALA A 198 -11.50 -7.01 -9.54
N LEU A 199 -10.61 -7.08 -8.54
CA LEU A 199 -10.66 -8.13 -7.51
C LEU A 199 -11.95 -8.09 -6.71
N PHE A 200 -12.41 -6.90 -6.33
CA PHE A 200 -13.66 -6.75 -5.60
C PHE A 200 -14.88 -7.18 -6.45
N MET A 201 -14.90 -6.84 -7.74
CA MET A 201 -15.96 -7.30 -8.64
C MET A 201 -15.96 -8.82 -8.82
N CYS A 202 -14.78 -9.43 -8.98
CA CYS A 202 -14.64 -10.88 -9.01
C CYS A 202 -15.11 -11.51 -7.69
N PHE A 203 -14.73 -10.93 -6.55
CA PHE A 203 -15.16 -11.38 -5.23
C PHE A 203 -16.69 -11.34 -5.08
N LEU A 204 -17.35 -10.26 -5.51
CA LEU A 204 -18.81 -10.16 -5.46
C LEU A 204 -19.51 -11.20 -6.35
N ARG A 205 -18.91 -11.53 -7.50
CA ARG A 205 -19.42 -12.55 -8.43
C ARG A 205 -19.24 -13.96 -7.87
N ASP A 206 -18.06 -14.24 -7.33
CA ASP A 206 -17.68 -15.58 -6.90
C ASP A 206 -18.28 -15.93 -5.51
N TYR A 207 -18.65 -14.92 -4.72
CA TYR A 207 -19.28 -15.06 -3.39
C TYR A 207 -20.63 -14.31 -3.31
N PRO A 208 -21.68 -14.81 -3.97
CA PRO A 208 -23.02 -14.26 -3.82
C PRO A 208 -23.54 -14.43 -2.38
N ILE A 209 -24.47 -13.57 -1.96
CA ILE A 209 -25.10 -13.67 -0.64
C ILE A 209 -25.86 -15.00 -0.59
N PRO A 210 -25.63 -15.87 0.43
CA PRO A 210 -26.42 -17.08 0.60
C PRO A 210 -27.89 -16.72 0.66
N THR A 211 -28.67 -17.21 -0.30
CA THR A 211 -30.13 -17.07 -0.25
C THR A 211 -30.57 -18.03 0.85
N GLU A 212 -30.87 -17.52 2.05
CA GLU A 212 -31.59 -18.33 3.03
C GLU A 212 -32.86 -18.83 2.35
N GLU A 213 -33.03 -20.16 2.29
CA GLU A 213 -34.32 -20.78 2.00
C GLU A 213 -35.32 -20.17 2.99
N ARG A 214 -36.15 -19.25 2.48
CA ARG A 214 -37.31 -18.73 3.19
C ARG A 214 -38.43 -19.76 3.19
#